data_AF-A0A1F2TSI7-F1
#
_entry.id   AF-A0A1F2TSI7-F1
#
_cell.length_a   1.000
_cell.length_b   1.000
_cell.length_c   1.000
_cell.angle_alpha   90.00
_cell.angle_beta   90.00
_cell.angle_gamma   90.00
#
_symmetry.space_group_name_H-M   'P 1'
#
loop_
_entity.id
_entity.type
_entity.pdbx_description
1 polymer ?
#
loop_
_entity_poly.entity_id
_entity_poly.type
_entity_poly.pdbx_seq_one_letter_code
_entity_poly.pdbx_strand_id
1 'polypeptide(L)'
;MLLRSARVRRFLDLLLHTHDTPQRTAAAYGLGVFFGFSPFLGAHTILGLLFAFTCRLNRVAVMLGVYSNLPWILPAYYTLTTILGATLLGVDVPPGLRQNLTDAFRDASWGEFRSLARALMPLAWAYALGSIVGAVILGALAYRMALAMVIAHRKHPIHLPHLHDK
;
A
#
# COMPACT_ATOMS: atom_id res chain seq x y z
N MET A 1 -18.08 12.58 -27.25
CA MET A 1 -17.52 11.60 -26.27
C MET A 1 -15.97 11.67 -26.14
N LEU A 2 -15.24 12.32 -27.06
CA LEU A 2 -13.76 12.40 -27.09
C LEU A 2 -13.10 13.39 -26.09
N LEU A 3 -13.86 14.31 -25.51
CA LEU A 3 -13.33 15.33 -24.57
C LEU A 3 -13.00 14.80 -23.17
N ARG A 4 -13.48 13.60 -22.81
CA ARG A 4 -13.18 12.98 -21.50
C ARG A 4 -11.75 12.43 -21.44
N SER A 5 -11.20 11.90 -22.54
CA SER A 5 -9.89 11.25 -22.54
C SER A 5 -8.72 12.23 -22.45
N ALA A 6 -8.79 13.39 -23.12
CA ALA A 6 -7.74 14.41 -23.07
C ALA A 6 -7.64 15.08 -21.69
N ARG A 7 -8.80 15.33 -21.04
CA ARG A 7 -8.85 15.89 -19.69
C ARG A 7 -8.34 14.91 -18.65
N VAL A 8 -8.69 13.62 -18.80
CA VAL A 8 -8.14 12.53 -17.98
C VAL A 8 -6.65 12.38 -18.21
N ARG A 9 -6.12 12.47 -19.44
CA ARG A 9 -4.68 12.43 -19.72
C ARG A 9 -3.92 13.60 -19.11
N ARG A 10 -4.42 14.83 -19.26
CA ARG A 10 -3.82 16.02 -18.61
C ARG A 10 -3.88 15.93 -17.08
N PHE A 11 -4.99 15.43 -16.55
CA PHE A 11 -5.14 15.19 -15.12
C PHE A 11 -4.19 14.10 -14.65
N LEU A 12 -4.01 13.03 -15.42
CA LEU A 12 -3.02 11.99 -15.19
C LEU A 12 -1.60 12.54 -15.30
N ASP A 13 -1.24 13.42 -16.24
CA ASP A 13 0.09 14.03 -16.33
C ASP A 13 0.38 15.00 -15.17
N LEU A 14 -0.62 15.76 -14.74
CA LEU A 14 -0.56 16.63 -13.55
C LEU A 14 -0.47 15.81 -12.25
N LEU A 15 -1.22 14.72 -12.15
CA LEU A 15 -1.20 13.78 -11.03
C LEU A 15 0.09 12.95 -11.01
N LEU A 16 0.59 12.53 -12.17
CA LEU A 16 1.78 11.71 -12.33
C LEU A 16 3.07 12.51 -12.22
N HIS A 17 3.00 13.85 -12.18
CA HIS A 17 4.17 14.73 -12.13
C HIS A 17 5.28 14.15 -13.01
N THR A 18 5.03 14.07 -14.31
CA THR A 18 5.89 13.42 -15.32
C THR A 18 7.34 13.95 -15.34
N HIS A 19 7.65 14.99 -14.56
CA HIS A 19 8.98 15.57 -14.36
C HIS A 19 9.77 14.97 -13.18
N ASP A 20 9.15 14.17 -12.31
CA ASP A 20 9.89 13.44 -11.28
C ASP A 20 10.67 12.27 -11.91
N THR A 21 11.87 12.01 -11.38
CA THR A 21 12.67 10.87 -11.82
C THR A 21 11.95 9.56 -11.47
N PRO A 22 12.11 8.48 -12.28
CA PRO A 22 11.49 7.17 -11.99
C PRO A 22 11.74 6.70 -10.56
N GLN A 23 12.92 7.01 -10.02
CA GLN A 23 13.34 6.71 -8.67
C GLN A 23 12.51 7.46 -7.62
N ARG A 24 12.20 8.75 -7.83
CA ARG A 24 11.36 9.54 -6.91
C ARG A 24 9.91 9.05 -6.92
N THR A 25 9.35 8.74 -8.09
CA THR A 25 7.99 8.21 -8.18
C THR A 25 7.87 6.83 -7.54
N ALA A 26 8.85 5.95 -7.78
CA ALA A 26 8.89 4.64 -7.13
C ALA A 26 9.07 4.76 -5.61
N ALA A 27 9.92 5.67 -5.14
CA ALA A 27 10.11 5.94 -3.71
C ALA A 27 8.84 6.45 -3.05
N ALA A 28 8.11 7.35 -3.72
CA ALA A 28 6.81 7.83 -3.29
C ALA A 28 5.80 6.69 -3.12
N TYR A 29 5.71 5.79 -4.11
CA TYR A 29 4.82 4.64 -4.03
C TYR A 29 5.21 3.66 -2.91
N GLY A 30 6.49 3.28 -2.82
CA GLY A 30 6.98 2.38 -1.76
C GLY A 30 6.78 2.94 -0.35
N LEU A 31 6.99 4.25 -0.17
CA LEU A 31 6.71 4.94 1.08
C LEU A 31 5.21 4.94 1.42
N GLY A 32 4.35 5.15 0.41
CA GLY A 32 2.90 5.02 0.57
C GLY A 32 2.49 3.63 1.06
N VAL A 33 3.04 2.57 0.44
CA VAL A 33 2.80 1.18 0.85
C VAL A 33 3.29 0.94 2.27
N PHE A 34 4.49 1.41 2.63
CA PHE A 34 5.00 1.31 3.99
C PHE A 34 4.01 1.90 5.01
N PHE A 35 3.51 3.12 4.78
CA PHE A 35 2.53 3.71 5.69
C PHE A 35 1.20 2.95 5.67
N GLY A 36 0.69 2.56 4.50
CA GLY A 36 -0.60 1.86 4.36
C GLY A 36 -0.66 0.51 5.09
N PHE A 37 0.48 -0.17 5.22
CA PHE A 37 0.63 -1.46 5.91
C PHE A 37 1.30 -1.35 7.29
N SER A 38 1.59 -0.14 7.75
CA SER A 38 2.14 0.11 9.09
C SER A 38 1.10 -0.19 10.18
N PRO A 39 1.52 -0.49 11.43
CA PRO A 39 0.59 -0.75 12.53
C PRO A 39 -0.23 0.47 12.97
N PHE A 40 -0.01 1.65 12.36
CA PHE A 40 -0.70 2.89 12.66
C PHE A 40 -2.07 2.94 11.97
N LEU A 41 -3.00 2.09 12.42
CA LEU A 41 -4.40 2.10 11.97
C LEU A 41 -5.03 3.49 12.19
N GLY A 42 -5.52 4.12 11.12
CA GLY A 42 -6.12 5.46 11.15
C GLY A 42 -5.14 6.63 11.03
N ALA A 43 -3.92 6.52 11.60
CA ALA A 43 -2.90 7.57 11.49
C ALA A 43 -2.03 7.46 10.22
N HIS A 44 -2.00 6.30 9.56
CA HIS A 44 -1.22 6.07 8.33
C HIS A 44 -1.55 7.06 7.20
N THR A 45 -2.80 7.48 7.05
CA THR A 45 -3.19 8.45 6.01
C THR A 45 -2.63 9.84 6.31
N ILE A 46 -2.65 10.26 7.57
CA ILE A 46 -2.10 11.55 8.00
C ILE A 46 -0.57 11.52 7.89
N LEU A 47 0.07 10.45 8.39
CA LEU A 47 1.52 10.27 8.32
C LEU A 47 2.00 10.17 6.87
N GLY A 48 1.30 9.40 6.03
CA GLY A 48 1.58 9.28 4.61
C GLY A 48 1.45 10.60 3.88
N LEU A 49 0.42 11.39 4.17
CA LEU A 49 0.22 12.71 3.55
C LEU A 49 1.23 13.75 4.07
N LEU A 50 1.55 13.73 5.36
CA LEU A 50 2.56 14.58 5.99
C LEU A 50 3.94 14.30 5.39
N PHE A 51 4.32 13.03 5.28
CA PHE A 51 5.58 12.64 4.65
C PHE A 51 5.61 12.96 3.15
N ALA A 52 4.49 12.75 2.44
CA ALA A 52 4.39 13.17 1.03
C ALA A 52 4.66 14.67 0.88
N PHE A 53 4.12 15.48 1.80
CA PHE A 53 4.29 16.93 1.83
C PHE A 53 5.73 17.34 2.18
N THR A 54 6.30 16.78 3.25
CA THR A 54 7.65 17.10 3.73
C THR A 54 8.72 16.67 2.72
N CYS A 55 8.60 15.47 2.15
CA CYS A 55 9.58 14.94 1.19
C CYS A 55 9.41 15.48 -0.24
N ARG A 56 8.41 16.34 -0.49
CA ARG A 56 8.04 16.86 -1.82
C ARG A 56 7.95 15.73 -2.86
N LEU A 57 7.29 14.64 -2.46
CA LEU A 57 7.09 13.45 -3.29
C LEU A 57 5.80 13.58 -4.11
N ASN A 58 5.70 12.81 -5.19
CA ASN A 58 4.46 12.72 -5.95
C ASN A 58 3.34 12.21 -5.03
N ARG A 59 2.42 13.10 -4.67
CA ARG A 59 1.31 12.84 -3.74
C ARG A 59 0.41 11.71 -4.22
N VAL A 60 0.25 11.57 -5.53
CA VAL A 60 -0.60 10.54 -6.14
C VAL A 60 0.06 9.18 -6.02
N ALA A 61 1.36 9.09 -6.30
CA ALA A 61 2.10 7.86 -6.08
C ALA A 61 2.07 7.44 -4.60
N VAL A 62 2.23 8.39 -3.67
CA VAL A 62 2.07 8.10 -2.23
C VAL A 62 0.65 7.62 -1.93
N MET A 63 -0.39 8.34 -2.36
CA MET A 63 -1.79 7.96 -2.08
C MET A 63 -2.14 6.59 -2.66
N LEU A 64 -1.70 6.27 -3.88
CA LEU A 64 -1.87 4.93 -4.47
C LEU A 64 -1.20 3.85 -3.62
N GLY A 65 -0.01 4.13 -3.07
CA GLY A 65 0.66 3.23 -2.13
C GLY A 65 -0.12 3.07 -0.83
N VAL A 66 -0.58 4.18 -0.23
CA VAL A 66 -1.35 4.15 1.03
C VAL A 66 -2.64 3.35 0.87
N TYR A 67 -3.37 3.57 -0.23
CA TYR A 67 -4.62 2.87 -0.53
C TYR A 67 -4.44 1.48 -1.15
N SER A 68 -3.21 0.98 -1.24
CA SER A 68 -2.96 -0.42 -1.63
C SER A 68 -3.40 -1.42 -0.54
N ASN A 69 -3.76 -0.94 0.65
CA ASN A 69 -4.23 -1.73 1.79
C ASN A 69 -5.70 -2.15 1.65
N LEU A 70 -5.97 -3.02 0.68
CA LEU A 70 -7.32 -3.48 0.38
C LEU A 70 -7.92 -4.26 1.57
N PRO A 71 -9.20 -4.05 1.92
CA PRO A 71 -9.81 -4.62 3.12
C PRO A 71 -9.82 -6.15 3.14
N TRP A 72 -9.79 -6.80 1.97
CA TRP A 72 -9.65 -8.26 1.87
C TRP A 72 -8.22 -8.76 2.04
N ILE A 73 -7.19 -7.92 1.88
CA ILE A 73 -5.77 -8.29 2.08
C ILE A 73 -5.37 -8.09 3.54
N LEU A 74 -5.95 -7.08 4.21
CA LEU A 74 -5.61 -6.69 5.57
C LEU A 74 -5.66 -7.83 6.60
N PRO A 75 -6.70 -8.69 6.64
CA PRO A 75 -6.73 -9.81 7.58
C PRO A 75 -5.53 -10.77 7.44
N ALA A 76 -5.14 -11.15 6.21
CA ALA A 76 -3.96 -12.01 6.01
C ALA A 76 -2.71 -11.29 6.43
N TYR A 77 -2.56 -10.06 5.96
CA TYR A 77 -1.37 -9.30 6.24
C TYR A 77 -1.15 -9.17 7.74
N TYR A 78 -2.16 -8.70 8.49
CA TYR A 78 -2.06 -8.52 9.93
C TYR A 78 -1.87 -9.83 10.70
N THR A 79 -2.42 -10.93 10.21
CA THR A 79 -2.19 -12.23 10.86
C THR A 79 -0.77 -12.73 10.62
N LEU A 80 -0.29 -12.66 9.38
CA LEU A 80 1.08 -13.04 9.05
C LEU A 80 2.10 -12.18 9.80
N THR A 81 1.87 -10.88 9.87
CA THR A 81 2.74 -9.99 10.64
C THR A 81 2.66 -10.24 12.13
N THR A 82 1.48 -10.53 12.68
CA THR A 82 1.36 -10.89 14.11
C THR A 82 2.09 -12.19 14.42
N ILE A 83 1.96 -13.22 13.57
CA ILE A 83 2.71 -14.48 13.73
C ILE A 83 4.22 -14.21 13.63
N LEU A 84 4.64 -13.40 12.66
CA LEU A 84 6.04 -13.01 12.53
C LEU A 84 6.54 -12.24 13.76
N GLY A 85 5.76 -11.32 14.30
CA GLY A 85 6.10 -10.62 15.54
C GLY A 85 6.15 -11.53 16.76
N ALA A 86 5.16 -12.42 16.89
CA ALA A 86 5.06 -13.37 18.00
C ALA A 86 6.23 -14.36 18.00
N THR A 87 6.63 -14.84 16.82
CA THR A 87 7.82 -15.70 16.64
C THR A 87 9.11 -14.95 16.94
N LEU A 88 9.27 -13.70 16.49
CA LEU A 88 10.43 -12.87 16.83
C LEU A 88 10.57 -12.61 18.32
N LEU A 89 9.46 -12.61 19.04
CA LEU A 89 9.40 -12.25 20.44
C LEU A 89 9.19 -13.43 21.39
N GLY A 90 9.07 -14.65 20.85
CA GLY A 90 8.90 -15.88 21.63
C GLY A 90 7.57 -15.95 22.40
N VAL A 91 6.49 -15.37 21.88
CA VAL A 91 5.16 -15.42 22.53
C VAL A 91 4.21 -16.32 21.76
N ASP A 92 3.41 -17.06 22.52
CA ASP A 92 2.42 -18.00 21.98
C ASP A 92 1.30 -17.27 21.24
N VAL A 93 0.99 -17.78 20.06
CA VAL A 93 -0.11 -17.28 19.23
C VAL A 93 -1.43 -17.86 19.77
N PRO A 94 -2.47 -17.03 20.01
CA PRO A 94 -3.75 -17.52 20.50
C PRO A 94 -4.36 -18.56 19.55
N PRO A 95 -4.89 -19.69 20.07
CA PRO A 95 -5.40 -20.78 19.22
C PRO A 95 -6.60 -20.37 18.35
N GLY A 96 -7.38 -19.36 18.78
CA GLY A 96 -8.52 -18.83 18.02
C GLY A 96 -8.14 -17.90 16.86
N LEU A 97 -6.86 -17.51 16.70
CA LEU A 97 -6.46 -16.54 15.66
C LEU A 97 -6.73 -17.05 14.24
N ARG A 98 -6.56 -18.35 14.00
CA ARG A 98 -6.77 -18.96 12.68
C ARG A 98 -8.25 -18.94 12.26
N GLN A 99 -9.17 -19.12 13.21
CA GLN A 99 -10.60 -19.02 12.97
C GLN A 99 -11.00 -17.57 12.68
N ASN A 100 -10.61 -16.64 13.55
CA ASN A 100 -10.85 -15.20 13.34
C ASN A 100 -10.31 -14.71 11.98
N LEU A 101 -9.16 -15.23 11.55
CA LEU A 101 -8.62 -14.93 10.23
C LEU A 101 -9.52 -15.47 9.11
N THR A 102 -9.93 -16.73 9.21
CA THR A 102 -10.75 -17.38 8.19
C THR A 102 -12.10 -16.68 8.04
N ASP A 103 -12.70 -16.29 9.16
CA ASP A 103 -13.99 -15.59 9.20
C ASP A 103 -13.85 -14.17 8.66
N ALA A 104 -12.80 -13.44 9.04
CA ALA A 104 -12.50 -12.12 8.48
C ALA A 104 -12.22 -12.16 6.97
N PHE A 105 -11.63 -13.24 6.46
CA PHE A 105 -11.45 -13.44 5.01
C PHE A 105 -12.74 -13.76 4.28
N ARG A 106 -13.54 -14.66 4.84
CA ARG A 106 -14.74 -15.18 4.19
C ARG A 106 -15.83 -14.12 4.11
N ASP A 107 -16.07 -13.43 5.21
CA ASP A 107 -17.19 -12.52 5.33
C ASP A 107 -16.80 -11.07 5.05
N ALA A 108 -15.50 -10.75 5.10
CA ALA A 108 -14.93 -9.43 4.82
C ALA A 108 -15.71 -8.26 5.44
N SER A 109 -16.31 -8.51 6.61
CA SER A 109 -17.26 -7.61 7.24
C SER A 109 -16.56 -6.74 8.29
N TRP A 110 -17.11 -5.56 8.56
CA TRP A 110 -16.63 -4.69 9.64
C TRP A 110 -16.72 -5.34 11.02
N GLY A 111 -17.67 -6.26 11.22
CA GLY A 111 -17.81 -7.03 12.47
C GLY A 111 -16.62 -7.96 12.69
N GLU A 112 -16.24 -8.71 11.66
CA GLU A 112 -15.11 -9.64 11.74
C GLU A 112 -13.76 -8.94 11.79
N PHE A 113 -13.62 -7.79 11.14
CA PHE A 113 -12.41 -6.98 11.33
C PHE A 113 -12.25 -6.54 12.80
N ARG A 114 -13.36 -6.19 13.49
CA ARG A 114 -13.34 -5.84 14.92
C ARG A 114 -13.12 -7.04 15.83
N SER A 115 -13.57 -8.24 15.46
CA SER A 115 -13.29 -9.47 16.22
C SER A 115 -11.80 -9.81 16.13
N LEU A 116 -11.22 -9.75 14.93
CA LEU A 116 -9.79 -9.93 14.69
C LEU A 116 -8.95 -8.88 15.43
N ALA A 117 -9.33 -7.60 15.38
CA ALA A 117 -8.63 -6.54 16.10
C ALA A 117 -8.62 -6.76 17.63
N ARG A 118 -9.74 -7.23 18.21
CA ARG A 118 -9.80 -7.59 19.64
C ARG A 118 -8.92 -8.79 19.97
N ALA A 119 -8.85 -9.78 19.09
CA ALA A 119 -8.00 -10.95 19.26
C ALA A 119 -6.50 -10.61 19.18
N LEU A 120 -6.14 -9.60 18.38
CA LEU A 120 -4.77 -9.11 18.23
C LEU A 120 -4.35 -8.12 19.32
N MET A 121 -5.30 -7.52 20.05
CA MET A 121 -5.04 -6.53 21.11
C MET A 121 -4.02 -6.98 22.17
N PRO A 122 -4.08 -8.22 22.71
CA PRO A 122 -3.09 -8.69 23.69
C PRO A 122 -1.68 -8.84 23.09
N LEU A 123 -1.62 -9.04 21.77
CA LEU A 123 -0.39 -9.15 20.97
C LEU A 123 -0.04 -7.82 20.30
N ALA A 124 -0.55 -6.67 20.78
CA ALA A 124 -0.33 -5.37 20.12
C ALA A 124 1.14 -5.04 19.84
N TRP A 125 2.05 -5.45 20.73
CA TRP A 125 3.50 -5.26 20.60
C TRP A 125 4.11 -6.21 19.55
N ALA A 126 3.68 -7.47 19.51
CA ALA A 126 4.05 -8.44 18.48
C ALA A 126 3.51 -8.01 17.10
N TYR A 127 2.24 -7.61 17.05
CA TYR A 127 1.60 -7.01 15.89
C TYR A 127 2.37 -5.77 15.40
N ALA A 128 2.77 -4.87 16.30
CA ALA A 128 3.50 -3.66 15.94
C ALA A 128 4.87 -3.99 15.33
N LEU A 129 5.65 -4.85 15.99
CA LEU A 129 6.97 -5.26 15.49
C LEU A 129 6.84 -5.96 14.13
N GLY A 130 5.96 -6.95 14.05
CA GLY A 130 5.77 -7.71 12.83
C GLY A 130 5.22 -6.86 11.68
N SER A 131 4.35 -5.89 11.98
CA SER A 131 3.79 -4.99 10.96
C SER A 131 4.81 -3.95 10.50
N ILE A 132 5.74 -3.51 11.36
CA ILE A 132 6.88 -2.67 10.94
C ILE A 132 7.76 -3.47 9.97
N VAL A 133 8.14 -4.70 10.34
CA VAL A 133 8.97 -5.56 9.47
C VAL A 133 8.27 -5.85 8.15
N GLY A 134 6.99 -6.24 8.20
CA GLY A 134 6.17 -6.48 7.02
C GLY A 134 6.03 -5.25 6.14
N ALA A 135 5.81 -4.07 6.72
CA ALA A 135 5.65 -2.82 5.99
C ALA A 135 6.96 -2.41 5.31
N VAL A 136 8.12 -2.61 5.95
CA VAL A 136 9.43 -2.35 5.33
C VAL A 136 9.64 -3.28 4.13
N ILE A 137 9.35 -4.57 4.27
CA ILE A 137 9.50 -5.55 3.18
C ILE A 137 8.57 -5.21 2.01
N LEU A 138 7.28 -4.97 2.28
CA LEU A 138 6.31 -4.62 1.26
C LEU A 138 6.63 -3.27 0.61
N GLY A 139 7.04 -2.26 1.39
CA GLY A 139 7.45 -0.96 0.87
C GLY A 139 8.67 -1.06 -0.04
N ALA A 140 9.66 -1.87 0.32
CA ALA A 140 10.85 -2.12 -0.51
C ALA A 140 10.50 -2.90 -1.80
N LEU A 141 9.61 -3.89 -1.71
CA LEU A 141 9.13 -4.63 -2.87
C LEU A 141 8.33 -3.72 -3.82
N ALA A 142 7.42 -2.92 -3.26
CA ALA A 142 6.62 -1.93 -3.99
C ALA A 142 7.51 -0.91 -4.69
N TYR A 143 8.56 -0.42 -4.04
CA TYR A 143 9.56 0.44 -4.66
C TYR A 143 10.20 -0.23 -5.89
N ARG A 144 10.69 -1.47 -5.74
CA ARG A 144 11.33 -2.20 -6.83
C ARG A 144 10.38 -2.42 -8.00
N MET A 145 9.15 -2.84 -7.72
CA MET A 145 8.13 -3.10 -8.74
C MET A 145 7.74 -1.82 -9.48
N ALA A 146 7.48 -0.73 -8.74
CA ALA A 146 7.14 0.57 -9.34
C ALA A 146 8.31 1.09 -10.20
N LEU A 147 9.55 0.97 -9.72
CA LEU A 147 10.72 1.39 -10.48
C LEU A 147 10.86 0.60 -11.79
N ALA A 148 10.73 -0.73 -11.73
CA ALA A 148 10.78 -1.59 -12.90
C ALA A 148 9.67 -1.23 -13.91
N MET A 149 8.44 -1.03 -13.43
CA MET A 149 7.30 -0.67 -14.27
C MET A 149 7.50 0.69 -14.95
N VAL A 150 7.94 1.72 -14.21
CA VAL A 150 8.18 3.06 -14.77
C VAL A 150 9.33 3.05 -15.78
N ILE A 151 10.42 2.32 -15.51
CA ILE A 151 11.54 2.19 -16.45
C ILE A 151 11.10 1.46 -17.73
N ALA A 152 10.34 0.36 -17.59
CA ALA A 152 9.83 -0.39 -18.74
C ALA A 152 8.91 0.48 -19.62
N HIS A 153 8.04 1.28 -19.00
CA HIS A 153 7.13 2.17 -19.71
C HIS A 153 7.85 3.30 -20.46
N ARG A 154 9.00 3.78 -19.95
CA ARG A 154 9.82 4.78 -20.64
C ARG A 154 10.64 4.19 -21.80
N LYS A 155 10.93 2.89 -21.78
CA LYS A 155 11.65 2.19 -22.88
C LYS A 155 10.74 1.86 -24.07
N HIS A 156 9.46 1.63 -23.82
CA HIS A 156 8.45 1.40 -24.86
C HIS A 156 7.35 2.46 -24.74
N PRO A 157 7.60 3.71 -25.19
CA PRO A 157 6.53 4.69 -25.26
C PRO A 157 5.42 4.10 -26.12
N ILE A 158 4.21 4.02 -25.56
CA ILE A 158 3.03 3.56 -26.30
C ILE A 158 2.95 4.41 -27.56
N HIS A 159 3.24 3.81 -28.71
CA HIS A 159 3.10 4.45 -30.01
C HIS A 159 1.59 4.59 -30.23
N LEU A 160 1.03 5.70 -29.75
CA LEU A 160 -0.32 6.08 -30.11
C LEU A 160 -0.29 6.28 -31.62
N PRO A 161 -1.08 5.51 -32.40
CA PRO A 161 -1.19 5.76 -33.83
C PRO A 161 -1.61 7.22 -33.98
N HIS A 162 -0.73 7.99 -34.61
CA HIS A 162 -0.98 9.38 -34.97
C HIS A 162 -2.24 9.39 -35.82
N LEU A 163 -3.36 9.87 -35.27
CA LEU A 163 -4.53 10.22 -36.06
C LEU A 163 -4.20 11.55 -36.79
N HIS A 164 -3.30 11.45 -37.77
CA HIS A 164 -3.28 12.31 -38.94
C HIS A 164 -3.87 11.45 -40.06
N ASP A 165 -5.17 11.57 -40.29
CA ASP A 165 -5.67 12.00 -41.59
C ASP A 165 -7.21 12.02 -41.61
N LYS A 166 -7.71 13.21 -41.98
CA LYS A 166 -9.05 13.62 -42.40
C LYS A 166 -10.00 14.15 -41.31
#